data_AF-A0A3C0U0G6-F1
#
_entry.id   AF-A0A3C0U0G6-F1
#
_cell.length_a   1.000
_cell.length_b   1.000
_cell.length_c   1.000
_cell.angle_alpha   90.00
_cell.angle_beta   90.00
_cell.angle_gamma   90.00
#
_symmetry.space_group_name_H-M   'P 1'
#
loop_
_entity.id
_entity.type
_entity.pdbx_description
1 polymer ?
#
loop_
_entity_poly.entity_id
_entity_poly.type
_entity_poly.pdbx_seq_one_letter_code
_entity_poly.pdbx_strand_id
1 'polypeptide(L)'
;MKKIFALVAVALIGLTSAFAFSVGEIQGTWKDNNWNANWSFSADTNGEGQIVLSDATTGEVIATFKESNVQNYNLSAGLSGVTISFYSSEWGRKYSFTKPISLGSSLTLNIDRDWTDEPYEVEIPYVDGGAGLN
;
A
#
# COMPACT_ATOMS: atom_id res chain seq x y z
N MET A 1 -29.11 6.00 -49.42
CA MET A 1 -29.55 6.01 -48.01
C MET A 1 -28.35 6.34 -47.14
N LYS A 2 -28.39 7.48 -46.42
CA LYS A 2 -27.37 7.86 -45.43
C LYS A 2 -27.47 6.90 -44.25
N LYS A 3 -26.42 6.12 -43.98
CA LYS A 3 -26.28 5.39 -42.71
C LYS A 3 -25.03 5.90 -42.03
N ILE A 4 -25.30 6.74 -41.03
CA ILE A 4 -24.33 7.35 -40.15
C ILE A 4 -23.81 6.20 -39.28
N PHE A 5 -22.56 5.79 -39.48
CA PHE A 5 -21.91 4.87 -38.57
C PHE A 5 -21.65 5.65 -37.29
N ALA A 6 -22.45 5.39 -36.26
CA ALA A 6 -22.22 5.90 -34.92
C ALA A 6 -20.85 5.40 -34.44
N LEU A 7 -19.92 6.35 -34.27
CA LEU A 7 -18.65 6.11 -33.62
C LEU A 7 -18.96 5.74 -32.17
N VAL A 8 -18.86 4.46 -31.83
CA VAL A 8 -18.95 4.01 -30.44
C VAL A 8 -17.76 4.62 -29.73
N ALA A 9 -18.02 5.63 -28.90
CA ALA A 9 -17.04 6.13 -27.94
C ALA A 9 -16.70 4.96 -27.01
N VAL A 10 -15.52 4.38 -27.18
CA VAL A 10 -14.94 3.48 -26.20
C VAL A 10 -14.73 4.34 -24.96
N ALA A 11 -15.56 4.14 -23.94
CA ALA A 11 -15.35 4.71 -22.63
C ALA A 11 -13.93 4.31 -22.19
N LEU A 12 -13.06 5.29 -21.95
CA LEU A 12 -11.88 5.11 -21.12
C LEU A 12 -12.39 4.73 -19.73
N ILE A 13 -12.64 3.45 -19.50
CA ILE A 13 -12.62 2.91 -18.14
C ILE A 13 -11.13 2.98 -17.79
N GLY A 14 -10.77 4.00 -17.01
CA GLY A 14 -9.40 4.23 -16.57
C GLY A 14 -8.82 2.92 -16.05
N LEU A 15 -7.69 2.51 -16.61
CA LEU A 15 -6.94 1.35 -16.14
C LEU A 15 -6.42 1.70 -14.74
N THR A 16 -7.23 1.45 -13.71
CA THR A 16 -6.73 1.46 -12.34
C THR A 16 -5.72 0.32 -12.24
N SER A 17 -4.48 0.64 -11.89
CA SER A 17 -3.44 -0.38 -11.83
C SER A 17 -3.70 -1.32 -10.65
N ALA A 18 -3.21 -2.56 -10.75
CA ALA A 18 -3.33 -3.54 -9.68
C ALA A 18 -2.73 -3.02 -8.36
N PHE A 19 -1.68 -2.19 -8.45
CA PHE A 19 -1.11 -1.47 -7.32
C PHE A 19 -2.12 -0.54 -6.66
N ALA A 20 -2.76 0.34 -7.42
CA ALA A 20 -3.73 1.28 -6.87
C ALA A 20 -4.98 0.62 -6.28
N PHE A 21 -5.51 -0.38 -6.98
CA PHE A 21 -6.62 -1.18 -6.49
C PHE A 21 -6.30 -1.80 -5.13
N SER A 22 -5.15 -2.44 -5.00
CA SER A 22 -4.72 -3.09 -3.76
C SER A 22 -4.55 -2.15 -2.57
N VAL A 23 -3.92 -0.99 -2.80
CA VAL A 23 -3.71 0.03 -1.77
C VAL A 23 -5.06 0.58 -1.34
N GLY A 24 -6.03 0.62 -2.26
CA GLY A 24 -7.43 0.89 -1.96
C GLY A 24 -8.08 -0.09 -0.97
N GLU A 25 -7.70 -1.37 -0.95
CA GLU A 25 -8.23 -2.37 -0.01
C GLU A 25 -7.63 -2.24 1.40
N ILE A 26 -6.39 -1.73 1.49
CA ILE A 26 -5.64 -1.50 2.73
C ILE A 26 -5.47 0.00 2.95
N GLN A 27 -6.54 0.79 3.00
CA GLN A 27 -6.42 2.23 3.29
C GLN A 27 -6.28 2.50 4.78
N GLY A 28 -5.36 3.40 5.15
CA GLY A 28 -5.14 3.76 6.54
C GLY A 28 -3.70 4.14 6.87
N THR A 29 -3.43 4.37 8.15
CA THR A 29 -2.08 4.55 8.69
C THR A 29 -1.84 3.60 9.84
N TRP A 30 -0.66 2.98 9.88
CA TRP A 30 -0.25 2.05 10.93
C TRP A 30 1.12 2.41 11.46
N LYS A 31 1.32 2.26 12.77
CA LYS A 31 2.56 2.67 13.44
C LYS A 31 3.46 1.48 13.72
N ASP A 32 4.65 1.49 13.15
CA ASP A 32 5.75 0.66 13.59
C ASP A 32 6.42 1.31 14.81
N ASN A 33 6.12 0.78 16.00
CA ASN A 33 6.71 1.28 17.24
C ASN A 33 8.19 0.96 17.39
N ASN A 34 8.69 -0.11 16.75
CA ASN A 34 10.10 -0.49 16.84
C ASN A 34 10.99 0.49 16.08
N TRP A 35 10.46 1.09 15.01
CA TRP A 35 11.19 2.03 14.15
C TRP A 35 10.74 3.48 14.33
N ASN A 36 9.79 3.75 15.24
CA ASN A 36 9.12 5.04 15.37
C ASN A 36 8.64 5.58 14.01
N ALA A 37 7.97 4.73 13.23
CA ALA A 37 7.60 5.03 11.86
C ALA A 37 6.11 4.81 11.60
N ASN A 38 5.54 5.58 10.69
CA ASN A 38 4.17 5.41 10.21
C ASN A 38 4.19 4.90 8.77
N TRP A 39 3.35 3.89 8.51
CA TRP A 39 3.06 3.36 7.19
C TRP A 39 1.66 3.80 6.78
N SER A 40 1.57 4.69 5.80
CA SER A 40 0.31 5.23 5.29
C SER A 40 0.01 4.71 3.89
N PHE A 41 -1.19 4.19 3.70
CA PHE A 41 -1.66 3.61 2.45
C PHE A 41 -2.82 4.45 1.93
N SER A 42 -2.68 4.97 0.71
CA SER A 42 -3.69 5.81 0.09
C SER A 42 -3.74 5.59 -1.42
N ALA A 43 -4.94 5.55 -1.99
CA ALA A 43 -5.13 5.66 -3.43
C ALA A 43 -5.78 7.00 -3.74
N ASP A 44 -5.22 7.76 -4.69
CA ASP A 44 -5.79 9.05 -5.11
C ASP A 44 -7.02 8.87 -6.03
N THR A 45 -7.73 9.96 -6.31
CA THR A 45 -8.93 9.95 -7.17
C THR A 45 -8.61 9.64 -8.64
N ASN A 46 -7.34 9.70 -9.04
CA ASN A 46 -6.89 9.36 -10.38
C ASN A 46 -6.55 7.86 -10.49
N GLY A 47 -6.64 7.12 -9.39
CA GLY A 47 -6.31 5.70 -9.34
C GLY A 47 -4.81 5.46 -9.24
N GLU A 48 -4.04 6.37 -8.65
CA GLU A 48 -2.65 6.12 -8.26
C GLU A 48 -2.59 5.69 -6.79
N GLY A 49 -2.15 4.46 -6.54
CA GLY A 49 -1.83 3.98 -5.20
C GLY A 49 -0.48 4.50 -4.75
N GLN A 50 -0.35 4.79 -3.46
CA GLN A 50 0.93 5.03 -2.81
C GLN A 50 0.97 4.47 -1.38
N ILE A 51 2.16 4.02 -0.99
CA ILE A 51 2.49 3.64 0.38
C ILE A 51 3.61 4.57 0.85
N VAL A 52 3.40 5.27 1.95
CA VAL A 52 4.34 6.26 2.48
C VAL A 52 4.87 5.79 3.82
N LEU A 53 6.20 5.82 3.96
CA LEU A 53 6.89 5.65 5.22
C LEU A 53 7.31 7.02 5.74
N SER A 54 6.89 7.39 6.95
CA SER A 54 7.28 8.64 7.60
C SER A 54 7.75 8.42 9.03
N ASP A 55 8.54 9.36 9.55
CA ASP A 55 8.86 9.42 10.98
C ASP A 55 7.58 9.70 11.77
N ALA A 56 7.29 8.90 12.79
CA ALA A 56 6.03 8.97 13.53
C ALA A 56 5.95 10.16 14.49
N THR A 57 7.06 10.86 14.74
CA THR A 57 7.13 12.03 15.62
C THR A 57 7.11 13.33 14.82
N THR A 58 7.90 13.42 13.75
CA THR A 58 8.04 14.64 12.94
C THR A 58 7.08 14.67 11.75
N GLY A 59 6.60 13.52 11.29
CA GLY A 59 5.84 13.38 10.06
C GLY A 59 6.69 13.50 8.79
N GLU A 60 8.02 13.57 8.91
CA GLU A 60 8.92 13.64 7.77
C GLU A 60 8.83 12.38 6.92
N VAL A 61 8.68 12.54 5.60
CA VAL A 61 8.60 11.42 4.66
C VAL A 61 10.00 10.83 4.45
N ILE A 62 10.15 9.56 4.79
CA ILE A 62 11.39 8.79 4.61
C ILE A 62 11.39 8.11 3.24
N ALA A 63 10.25 7.55 2.83
CA ALA A 63 10.10 6.89 1.54
C ALA A 63 8.68 6.97 1.01
N THR A 64 8.55 7.00 -0.31
CA THR A 64 7.27 6.85 -1.01
C THR A 64 7.37 5.72 -2.01
N PHE A 65 6.49 4.73 -1.89
CA PHE A 65 6.39 3.57 -2.76
C PHE A 65 5.18 3.73 -3.67
N LYS A 66 5.43 3.65 -4.97
CA LYS A 66 4.45 3.72 -6.05
C LYS A 66 4.76 2.63 -7.05
N GLU A 67 3.80 2.32 -7.93
CA GLU A 67 3.99 1.31 -8.97
C GLU A 67 5.28 1.53 -9.80
N SER A 68 5.64 2.78 -10.08
CA SER A 68 6.81 3.11 -10.90
C SER A 68 8.17 2.84 -10.24
N ASN A 69 8.22 2.65 -8.91
CA ASN A 69 9.49 2.49 -8.17
C ASN A 69 9.56 1.22 -7.30
N VAL A 70 8.57 0.35 -7.40
CA VAL A 70 8.58 -0.96 -6.77
C VAL A 70 8.68 -2.08 -7.80
N GLN A 71 9.17 -3.24 -7.39
CA GLN A 71 9.30 -4.42 -8.24
C GLN A 71 8.59 -5.61 -7.61
N ASN A 72 8.28 -6.62 -8.43
CA ASN A 72 7.64 -7.87 -7.98
C ASN A 72 6.40 -7.62 -7.12
N TYR A 73 5.64 -6.59 -7.47
CA TYR A 73 4.41 -6.24 -6.78
C TYR A 73 3.42 -7.40 -6.88
N ASN A 74 2.78 -7.74 -5.76
CA ASN A 74 1.79 -8.80 -5.69
C ASN A 74 0.70 -8.48 -4.65
N LEU A 75 -0.54 -8.76 -5.03
CA LEU A 75 -1.70 -8.78 -4.16
C LEU A 75 -2.20 -10.22 -4.05
N SER A 76 -2.32 -10.72 -2.83
CA SER A 76 -2.91 -12.03 -2.58
C SER A 76 -3.94 -11.95 -1.46
N ALA A 77 -5.11 -12.56 -1.67
CA ALA A 77 -6.08 -12.80 -0.63
C ALA A 77 -6.09 -14.28 -0.25
N GLY A 78 -6.10 -14.56 1.06
CA GLY A 78 -6.14 -15.92 1.60
C GLY A 78 -6.85 -15.97 2.94
N LEU A 79 -6.80 -17.14 3.60
CA LEU A 79 -7.47 -17.34 4.90
C LEU A 79 -6.94 -16.41 5.99
N SER A 80 -5.67 -16.00 5.90
CA SER A 80 -5.04 -15.06 6.83
C SER A 80 -5.40 -13.60 6.57
N GLY A 81 -6.02 -13.28 5.42
CA GLY A 81 -6.37 -11.91 5.03
C GLY A 81 -5.83 -11.49 3.67
N VAL A 82 -5.81 -10.18 3.44
CA VAL A 82 -5.30 -9.54 2.22
C VAL A 82 -3.85 -9.16 2.45
N THR A 83 -2.95 -9.59 1.56
CA THR A 83 -1.53 -9.30 1.62
C THR A 83 -1.07 -8.54 0.40
N ILE A 84 -0.43 -7.40 0.63
CA ILE A 84 0.33 -6.65 -0.38
C ILE A 84 1.81 -6.96 -0.16
N SER A 85 2.54 -7.24 -1.23
CA SER A 85 4.00 -7.36 -1.17
C SER A 85 4.68 -6.70 -2.36
N PHE A 86 5.88 -6.18 -2.14
CA PHE A 86 6.70 -5.57 -3.16
C PHE A 86 8.16 -5.52 -2.73
N TYR A 87 9.06 -5.39 -3.70
CA TYR A 87 10.49 -5.21 -3.48
C TYR A 87 10.91 -3.78 -3.79
N SER A 88 11.76 -3.21 -2.93
CA SER A 88 12.39 -1.91 -3.17
C SER A 88 13.88 -2.09 -3.39
N SER A 89 14.32 -1.91 -4.64
CA SER A 89 15.73 -2.01 -5.02
C SER A 89 16.61 -0.92 -4.39
N GLU A 90 16.06 0.27 -4.17
CA GLU A 90 16.75 1.37 -3.48
C GLU A 90 17.14 0.98 -2.06
N TRP A 91 16.28 0.23 -1.38
CA TRP A 91 16.43 -0.11 0.02
C TRP A 91 16.88 -1.55 0.26
N GLY A 92 17.14 -2.33 -0.79
CA GLY A 92 17.61 -3.72 -0.73
C GLY A 92 16.73 -4.62 0.12
N ARG A 93 15.40 -4.48 0.02
CA ARG A 93 14.47 -5.24 0.87
C ARG A 93 13.08 -5.41 0.26
N LYS A 94 12.44 -6.53 0.61
CA LYS A 94 11.05 -6.85 0.30
C LYS A 94 10.17 -6.52 1.49
N TYR A 95 9.05 -5.88 1.23
CA TYR A 95 8.02 -5.59 2.22
C TYR A 95 6.78 -6.43 1.93
N SER A 96 6.16 -6.95 3.00
CA SER A 96 4.85 -7.58 2.93
C SER A 96 3.96 -7.05 4.06
N PHE A 97 2.73 -6.68 3.72
CA PHE A 97 1.73 -6.17 4.64
C PHE A 97 0.48 -7.03 4.56
N THR A 98 0.11 -7.68 5.66
CA THR A 98 -1.09 -8.50 5.74
C THR A 98 -2.13 -7.83 6.62
N LYS A 99 -3.28 -7.51 6.03
CA LYS A 99 -4.48 -7.07 6.74
C LYS A 99 -5.33 -8.29 7.09
N PRO A 100 -5.41 -8.68 8.37
CA PRO A 100 -6.16 -9.86 8.77
C PRO A 100 -7.66 -9.69 8.57
N ILE A 101 -8.37 -10.81 8.39
CA ILE A 101 -9.84 -10.83 8.28
C ILE A 101 -10.51 -10.52 9.63
N SER A 102 -9.79 -10.76 10.73
CA SER A 102 -10.28 -10.52 12.09
C SER A 102 -10.63 -9.04 12.34
N LEU A 103 -11.52 -8.78 13.30
CA LEU A 103 -11.94 -7.43 13.73
C LEU A 103 -10.80 -6.54 14.28
N GLY A 104 -9.57 -7.07 14.40
CA GLY A 104 -8.39 -6.29 14.75
C GLY A 104 -8.00 -5.33 13.64
N SER A 105 -7.63 -4.11 13.99
CA SER A 105 -7.21 -3.09 13.03
C SER A 105 -5.72 -3.17 12.67
N SER A 106 -4.92 -3.99 13.35
CA SER A 106 -3.48 -4.11 13.11
C SER A 106 -3.14 -4.71 11.74
N LEU A 107 -1.99 -4.33 11.18
CA LEU A 107 -1.37 -5.04 10.06
C LEU A 107 -0.21 -5.88 10.56
N THR A 108 0.02 -7.04 9.96
CA THR A 108 1.32 -7.71 10.06
C THR A 108 2.25 -7.12 9.01
N LEU A 109 3.38 -6.59 9.45
CA LEU A 109 4.47 -6.12 8.60
C LEU A 109 5.59 -7.15 8.65
N ASN A 110 5.98 -7.65 7.48
CA ASN A 110 7.18 -8.43 7.29
C ASN A 110 8.17 -7.69 6.37
N ILE A 111 9.45 -7.64 6.75
CA ILE A 111 10.54 -7.08 5.95
C ILE A 111 11.66 -8.13 5.81
N ASP A 112 11.84 -8.63 4.59
CA ASP A 112 12.99 -9.46 4.20
C ASP A 112 14.09 -8.54 3.64
N ARG A 113 15.30 -8.59 4.22
CA ARG A 113 16.41 -7.68 3.87
C ARG A 113 17.50 -8.46 3.15
N ASP A 114 18.04 -7.93 2.07
CA ASP A 114 19.02 -8.65 1.26
C ASP A 114 20.35 -8.94 2.00
N TRP A 115 20.62 -8.19 3.08
CA TRP A 115 21.88 -8.28 3.84
C TRP A 115 21.78 -9.14 5.10
N THR A 116 20.62 -9.71 5.43
CA THR A 116 20.47 -10.58 6.59
C THR A 116 19.30 -11.55 6.41
N ASP A 117 19.48 -12.79 6.86
CA ASP A 117 18.43 -13.80 6.91
C ASP A 117 17.50 -13.66 8.14
N GLU A 118 17.79 -12.71 9.03
CA GLU A 118 16.94 -12.44 10.20
C GLU A 118 15.63 -11.75 9.75
N PRO A 119 14.47 -12.42 9.90
CA PRO A 119 13.21 -11.83 9.50
C PRO A 119 12.82 -10.71 10.46
N TYR A 120 12.29 -9.64 9.91
CA TYR A 120 11.59 -8.63 10.69
C TYR A 120 10.10 -8.84 10.51
N GLU A 121 9.42 -9.31 11.56
CA GLU A 121 7.98 -9.50 11.56
C GLU A 121 7.39 -8.84 12.80
N VAL A 122 6.40 -7.98 12.61
CA VAL A 122 5.74 -7.23 13.69
C VAL A 122 4.29 -6.96 13.36
N GLU A 123 3.43 -6.96 14.39
CA GLU A 123 2.09 -6.39 14.28
C GLU A 123 2.15 -4.89 14.55
N ILE A 124 1.77 -4.09 13.56
CA ILE A 124 1.70 -2.64 13.66
C ILE A 124 0.24 -2.22 13.91
N PRO A 125 -0.07 -1.51 15.01
CA PRO A 125 -1.42 -1.06 15.30
C PRO A 125 -1.86 0.03 14.34
N TYR A 126 -3.16 0.05 14.03
CA TYR A 126 -3.77 1.15 13.30
C TYR A 126 -3.69 2.43 14.12
N VAL A 127 -3.25 3.50 13.47
CA VAL A 127 -3.34 4.84 14.00
C VAL A 127 -4.68 5.37 13.54
N ASP A 128 -5.67 5.34 14.43
CA ASP A 128 -6.92 6.02 14.13
C ASP A 128 -6.59 7.48 13.90
N GLY A 129 -7.01 7.99 12.75
CA GLY A 129 -6.80 9.38 12.39
C GLY A 129 -7.48 10.20 13.47
N GLY A 130 -6.69 10.68 14.43
CA GLY A 130 -6.96 11.93 15.09
C GLY A 130 -7.03 12.95 13.98
N ALA A 131 -8.19 13.06 13.34
CA ALA A 131 -8.59 14.26 12.67
C ALA A 131 -8.36 15.34 13.71
N GLY A 132 -7.26 16.07 13.54
CA GLY A 132 -7.14 17.40 14.08
C GLY A 132 -8.38 18.13 13.59
N LEU A 133 -9.38 18.22 14.45
CA LEU A 133 -10.39 19.25 14.38
C LEU A 133 -9.62 20.55 14.58
N ASN A 134 -9.13 21.11 13.48
CA ASN A 134 -9.06 22.56 13.33
C ASN A 134 -10.40 23.02 12.76
#